data_AF-A0AAV8FYA8-F1
#
_entry.id   AF-A0AAV8FYA8-F1
#
_cell.length_a   1.000
_cell.length_b   1.000
_cell.length_c   1.000
_cell.angle_alpha   90.00
_cell.angle_beta   90.00
_cell.angle_gamma   90.00
#
_symmetry.space_group_name_H-M   'P 1'
#
loop_
_entity.id
_entity.type
_entity.pdbx_description
1 polymer ?
#
loop_
_entity_poly.entity_id
_entity_poly.type
_entity_poly.pdbx_seq_one_letter_code
_entity_poly.pdbx_strand_id
1 'polypeptide(L)'
;MKLTCLSEGGGFYSPPCHILQWCGFTLLFECPVDLSALAVFSPIPTTGSSSSDDNSLIRAVPWYKTVASLHLWDPSSIDAVLISSPWALLGLPFLTRKPGFSSSTKIYATEATVRFGHLMMKELTFMHMEYVRYYGPDKKLGLPDWMNWTNLERLQMELKSIVLGEKQEELSGWVPIYR
;
A
#
# COMPACT_ATOMS: atom_id res chain seq x y z
N MET A 1 -14.02 -4.49 25.61
CA MET A 1 -12.97 -4.72 24.60
C MET A 1 -13.63 -4.74 23.24
N LYS A 2 -13.11 -4.00 22.25
CA LYS A 2 -13.64 -3.95 20.88
C LYS A 2 -12.50 -4.24 19.90
N LEU A 3 -12.62 -5.31 19.12
CA LEU A 3 -11.72 -5.62 18.02
C LEU A 3 -12.43 -5.26 16.71
N THR A 4 -11.79 -4.44 15.88
CA THR A 4 -12.32 -3.97 14.59
C THR A 4 -11.38 -4.45 13.49
N CYS A 5 -11.89 -5.22 12.54
CA CYS A 5 -11.15 -5.56 11.32
C CYS A 5 -11.14 -4.35 10.38
N LEU A 6 -9.94 -3.93 9.96
CA LEU A 6 -9.75 -2.88 8.96
C LEU A 6 -9.48 -3.44 7.57
N SER A 7 -8.88 -4.64 7.51
CA SER A 7 -8.68 -5.40 6.29
C SER A 7 -8.53 -6.87 6.67
N GLU A 8 -9.21 -7.74 5.94
CA GLU A 8 -9.06 -9.19 6.06
C GLU A 8 -7.72 -9.70 5.49
N GLY A 9 -6.94 -8.80 4.88
CA GLY A 9 -5.71 -9.13 4.19
C GLY A 9 -5.95 -9.68 2.78
N GLY A 10 -4.86 -10.08 2.14
CA GLY A 10 -4.82 -10.57 0.76
C GLY A 10 -3.71 -11.59 0.61
N GLY A 11 -3.97 -12.82 1.06
CA GLY A 11 -2.99 -13.92 1.05
C GLY A 11 -1.80 -13.69 1.99
N PHE A 12 -0.68 -14.38 1.72
CA PHE A 12 0.49 -14.39 2.60
C PHE A 12 1.21 -13.04 2.71
N TYR A 13 1.10 -12.19 1.67
CA TYR A 13 1.89 -10.96 1.53
C TYR A 13 1.18 -9.70 2.04
N SER A 14 -0.10 -9.82 2.40
CA SER A 14 -0.89 -8.73 3.00
C SER A 14 -1.64 -9.29 4.21
N PRO A 15 -0.99 -9.33 5.39
CA PRO A 15 -1.64 -9.82 6.60
C PRO A 15 -2.85 -8.95 6.98
N PRO A 16 -3.83 -9.50 7.71
CA PRO A 16 -5.01 -8.75 8.09
C PRO A 16 -4.65 -7.64 9.10
N CYS A 17 -5.31 -6.49 8.97
CA CYS A 17 -5.08 -5.33 9.80
C CYS A 17 -6.26 -5.12 10.74
N HIS A 18 -5.98 -4.92 12.03
CA HIS A 18 -7.01 -4.81 13.06
C HIS A 18 -6.72 -3.68 14.04
N ILE A 19 -7.77 -3.10 14.61
CA ILE A 19 -7.68 -2.21 15.76
C ILE A 19 -8.35 -2.85 16.96
N LEU A 20 -7.64 -2.89 18.09
CA LEU A 20 -8.17 -3.28 19.39
C LEU A 20 -8.26 -2.08 20.29
N GLN A 21 -9.47 -1.83 20.79
CA GLN A 21 -9.73 -0.83 21.80
C GLN A 21 -10.03 -1.54 23.12
N TRP A 22 -9.20 -1.30 24.13
CA TRP A 22 -9.32 -1.89 25.45
C TRP A 22 -9.02 -0.86 26.54
N CYS A 23 -10.01 -0.58 27.40
CA CYS A 23 -9.87 0.34 28.54
C CYS A 23 -9.32 1.73 28.17
N GLY A 24 -9.70 2.28 27.02
CA GLY A 24 -9.20 3.57 26.53
C GLY A 24 -7.85 3.50 25.81
N PHE A 25 -7.23 2.32 25.72
CA PHE A 25 -6.02 2.07 24.95
C PHE A 25 -6.36 1.51 23.56
N THR A 26 -5.73 2.04 22.52
CA THR A 26 -5.94 1.66 21.13
C THR A 26 -4.66 1.05 20.55
N LEU A 27 -4.74 -0.23 20.22
CA LEU A 27 -3.68 -1.00 19.58
C LEU A 27 -4.00 -1.23 18.11
N LEU A 28 -3.07 -0.84 17.24
CA LEU A 28 -3.11 -1.23 15.83
C LEU A 28 -2.28 -2.50 15.62
N PHE A 29 -2.89 -3.53 15.06
CA PHE A 29 -2.21 -4.75 14.63
C PHE A 29 -1.96 -4.70 13.14
N GLU A 30 -0.68 -4.86 12.79
CA GLU A 30 -0.15 -4.92 11.42
C GLU A 30 -0.35 -3.63 10.60
N CYS A 31 0.60 -3.30 9.73
CA CYS A 31 0.52 -2.20 8.77
C CYS A 31 0.93 -2.69 7.38
N PRO A 32 0.13 -3.56 6.74
CA PRO A 32 0.48 -4.18 5.48
C PRO A 32 0.44 -3.20 4.30
N VAL A 33 1.15 -3.57 3.24
CA VAL A 33 0.97 -3.06 1.89
C VAL A 33 0.59 -4.23 1.01
N ASP A 34 -0.47 -4.10 0.23
CA ASP A 34 -0.86 -5.10 -0.74
C ASP A 34 0.03 -5.00 -1.99
N LEU A 35 1.10 -5.80 -2.00
CA LEU A 35 2.02 -5.89 -3.13
C LEU A 35 1.43 -6.65 -4.31
N SER A 36 0.36 -7.43 -4.13
CA SER A 36 -0.31 -8.09 -5.25
C SER A 36 -0.93 -7.07 -6.20
N ALA A 37 -1.27 -5.88 -5.66
CA ALA A 37 -1.73 -4.75 -6.44
C ALA A 37 -0.69 -4.22 -7.43
N LEU A 38 0.60 -4.54 -7.29
CA LEU A 38 1.63 -4.18 -8.26
C LEU A 38 1.52 -4.98 -9.57
N ALA A 39 0.81 -6.10 -9.58
CA ALA A 39 0.64 -6.94 -10.77
C ALA A 39 -0.11 -6.23 -11.91
N VAL A 40 -0.82 -5.13 -11.62
CA VAL A 40 -1.51 -4.34 -12.65
C VAL A 40 -0.55 -3.42 -13.41
N PHE A 41 0.69 -3.23 -12.95
CA PHE A 41 1.67 -2.36 -13.60
C PHE A 41 2.59 -3.14 -14.53
N SER A 42 2.89 -2.57 -15.69
CA SER A 42 3.83 -3.15 -16.64
C SER A 42 5.25 -3.10 -16.08
N PRO A 43 5.96 -4.24 -15.98
CA PRO A 43 7.39 -4.21 -15.74
C PRO A 43 8.11 -3.47 -16.88
N ILE A 44 9.25 -2.85 -16.55
CA ILE A 44 10.15 -2.09 -17.45
C ILE A 44 10.61 -3.04 -18.60
N PRO A 45 10.70 -2.58 -19.85
CA PRO A 45 10.03 -3.19 -21.01
C PRO A 45 10.64 -4.50 -21.53
N THR A 46 9.78 -5.33 -22.12
CA THR A 46 10.15 -6.30 -23.16
C THR A 46 10.36 -5.57 -24.49
N THR A 47 11.55 -5.73 -25.07
CA THR A 47 11.83 -5.29 -26.44
C THR A 47 11.03 -6.16 -27.42
N GLY A 48 9.87 -5.66 -27.84
CA GLY A 48 9.13 -6.20 -28.99
C GLY A 48 7.78 -6.81 -28.64
N SER A 49 6.72 -6.05 -28.90
CA SER A 49 5.70 -6.43 -29.87
C SER A 49 4.72 -5.27 -30.08
N SER A 50 4.68 -4.78 -31.30
CA SER A 50 3.58 -4.03 -31.86
C SER A 50 2.38 -4.98 -32.03
N SER A 51 1.55 -5.13 -31.01
CA SER A 51 0.25 -5.80 -31.14
C SER A 51 -0.73 -5.31 -30.07
N SER A 52 -1.59 -4.37 -30.46
CA SER A 52 -3.04 -4.30 -30.20
C SER A 52 -3.67 -4.65 -28.84
N ASP A 53 -2.94 -4.85 -27.75
CA ASP A 53 -3.54 -5.08 -26.43
C ASP A 53 -3.43 -3.82 -25.57
N ASP A 54 -4.17 -2.79 -25.99
CA ASP A 54 -4.29 -1.47 -25.35
C ASP A 54 -5.05 -1.51 -24.00
N ASN A 55 -5.20 -2.74 -23.46
CA ASN A 55 -5.92 -3.10 -22.24
C ASN A 55 -5.09 -3.97 -21.27
N SER A 56 -3.79 -4.13 -21.52
CA SER A 56 -2.98 -5.19 -20.92
C SER A 56 -2.43 -4.89 -19.53
N LEU A 57 -1.88 -3.70 -19.25
CA LEU A 57 -1.32 -3.30 -17.94
C LEU A 57 -1.16 -1.76 -17.86
N ILE A 58 -1.05 -1.22 -16.64
CA ILE A 58 -0.78 0.19 -16.37
C ILE A 58 0.70 0.51 -16.64
N ARG A 59 0.97 1.43 -17.56
CA ARG A 59 2.33 1.87 -17.93
C ARG A 59 2.71 3.17 -17.22
N ALA A 60 2.94 3.09 -15.92
CA ALA A 60 3.28 4.24 -15.08
C ALA A 60 4.15 3.85 -13.88
N VAL A 61 4.64 4.84 -13.14
CA VAL A 61 5.25 4.62 -11.82
C VAL A 61 4.17 4.07 -10.86
N PRO A 62 4.42 2.94 -10.17
CA PRO A 62 3.43 2.32 -9.31
C PRO A 62 3.20 3.15 -8.05
N TRP A 63 1.93 3.23 -7.65
CA TRP A 63 1.55 3.54 -6.27
C TRP A 63 1.31 2.22 -5.53
N TYR A 64 1.21 2.28 -4.21
CA TYR A 64 1.13 1.13 -3.32
C TYR A 64 -0.20 1.13 -2.60
N LYS A 65 -0.88 -0.01 -2.59
CA LYS A 65 -2.19 -0.15 -1.97
C LYS A 65 -2.03 -0.47 -0.48
N THR A 66 -2.55 0.41 0.36
CA THR A 66 -2.57 0.28 1.82
C THR A 66 -3.99 -0.02 2.31
N VAL A 67 -4.14 -0.25 3.61
CA VAL A 67 -5.44 -0.49 4.25
C VAL A 67 -6.31 0.77 4.16
N ALA A 68 -7.26 0.79 3.21
CA ALA A 68 -8.11 1.94 2.95
C ALA A 68 -8.89 2.40 4.20
N SER A 69 -9.44 1.45 4.98
CA SER A 69 -10.19 1.76 6.21
C SER A 69 -9.34 2.40 7.31
N LEU A 70 -8.00 2.31 7.25
CA LEU A 70 -7.11 2.99 8.19
C LEU A 70 -7.13 4.52 8.01
N HIS A 71 -7.60 5.03 6.85
CA HIS A 71 -7.81 6.46 6.65
C HIS A 71 -8.98 7.04 7.46
N LEU A 72 -9.89 6.18 7.93
CA LEU A 72 -11.04 6.59 8.75
C LEU A 72 -10.67 6.76 10.24
N TRP A 73 -9.43 6.40 10.62
CA TRP A 73 -8.95 6.48 11.99
C TRP A 73 -7.99 7.65 12.17
N ASP A 74 -8.16 8.38 13.26
CA ASP A 74 -7.22 9.44 13.67
C ASP A 74 -5.90 8.80 14.13
N PRO A 75 -4.77 9.06 13.44
CA PRO A 75 -3.47 8.53 13.83
C PRO A 75 -3.06 8.92 15.26
N SER A 76 -3.56 10.04 15.77
CA SER A 76 -3.29 10.54 17.13
C SER A 76 -3.91 9.66 18.21
N SER A 77 -4.94 8.88 17.87
CA SER A 77 -5.65 8.00 18.79
C SER A 77 -4.98 6.63 18.98
N ILE A 78 -3.92 6.33 18.22
CA ILE A 78 -3.22 5.03 18.26
C ILE A 78 -2.12 5.09 19.31
N ASP A 79 -2.26 4.34 20.39
CA ASP A 79 -1.30 4.34 21.49
C ASP A 79 -0.08 3.46 21.22
N ALA A 80 -0.30 2.35 20.50
CA ALA A 80 0.77 1.45 20.11
C ALA A 80 0.43 0.67 18.83
N VAL A 81 1.49 0.30 18.10
CA VAL A 81 1.42 -0.56 16.91
C VAL A 81 2.15 -1.86 17.21
N LEU A 82 1.52 -3.00 16.97
CA LEU A 82 2.13 -4.32 17.07
C LEU A 82 2.29 -4.93 15.68
N ILE A 83 3.50 -5.36 15.35
CA ILE A 83 3.83 -5.97 14.06
C ILE A 83 4.38 -7.38 14.27
N SER A 84 3.71 -8.38 13.71
CA SER A 84 4.11 -9.78 13.83
C SER A 84 5.04 -10.24 12.70
N SER A 85 4.91 -9.67 11.50
CA SER A 85 5.63 -10.14 10.30
C SER A 85 6.39 -9.03 9.56
N PRO A 86 7.48 -9.36 8.82
CA PRO A 86 8.20 -8.39 8.01
C PRO A 86 7.34 -7.68 6.96
N TRP A 87 6.37 -8.38 6.35
CA TRP A 87 5.47 -7.84 5.33
C TRP A 87 4.56 -6.75 5.90
N ALA A 88 4.10 -6.93 7.14
CA ALA A 88 3.30 -5.94 7.85
C ALA A 88 4.07 -4.69 8.30
N LEU A 89 5.40 -4.64 8.12
CA LEU A 89 6.15 -3.41 8.33
C LEU A 89 6.07 -2.48 7.13
N LEU A 90 5.80 -2.99 5.91
CA LEU A 90 5.93 -2.20 4.68
C LEU A 90 5.05 -0.96 4.65
N GLY A 91 3.91 -0.96 5.35
CA GLY A 91 2.99 0.17 5.45
C GLY A 91 3.28 1.11 6.62
N LEU A 92 4.17 0.73 7.53
CA LEU A 92 4.53 1.53 8.70
C LEU A 92 5.11 2.92 8.33
N PRO A 93 5.96 3.08 7.29
CA PRO A 93 6.41 4.39 6.86
C PRO A 93 5.27 5.30 6.39
N PHE A 94 4.18 4.74 5.84
CA PHE A 94 3.01 5.53 5.46
C PHE A 94 2.24 6.01 6.68
N LEU A 95 2.04 5.13 7.68
CA LEU A 95 1.36 5.48 8.92
C LEU A 95 2.12 6.54 9.72
N THR A 96 3.42 6.33 9.95
CA THR A 96 4.27 7.21 10.78
C THR A 96 4.47 8.61 10.20
N ARG A 97 4.23 8.79 8.90
CA ARG A 97 4.28 10.10 8.22
C ARG A 97 2.93 10.81 8.16
N LYS A 98 1.82 10.15 8.54
CA LYS A 98 0.51 10.81 8.55
C LYS A 98 0.53 11.97 9.56
N PRO A 99 -0.02 13.13 9.21
CA PRO A 99 -0.20 14.21 10.17
C PRO A 99 -1.05 13.71 11.34
N GLY A 100 -0.61 14.00 12.56
CA GLY A 100 -1.26 13.53 13.79
C GLY A 100 -0.70 12.22 14.36
N PHE A 101 0.16 11.48 13.64
CA PHE A 101 0.78 10.30 14.24
C PHE A 101 1.62 10.72 15.46
N SER A 102 1.25 10.20 16.63
CA SER A 102 1.83 10.69 17.88
C SER A 102 3.28 10.25 18.05
N SER A 103 4.13 11.18 18.45
CA SER A 103 5.52 10.87 18.85
C SER A 103 5.60 9.95 20.07
N SER A 104 4.52 9.82 20.85
CA SER A 104 4.44 8.90 22.00
C SER A 104 4.04 7.48 21.62
N THR A 105 3.56 7.25 20.38
CA THR A 105 3.12 5.93 19.93
C THR A 105 4.31 4.97 19.85
N LYS A 106 4.22 3.85 20.56
CA LYS A 106 5.28 2.83 20.56
C LYS A 106 5.01 1.76 19.51
N ILE A 107 6.05 1.36 18.80
CA ILE A 107 5.98 0.30 17.79
C ILE A 107 6.69 -0.93 18.35
N TYR A 108 5.95 -2.02 18.50
CA TYR A 108 6.45 -3.29 19.02
C TYR A 108 6.58 -4.30 17.89
N ALA A 109 7.77 -4.89 17.75
CA ALA A 109 8.08 -5.94 16.79
C ALA A 109 9.28 -6.75 17.29
N THR A 110 9.43 -7.98 16.81
CA THR A 110 10.65 -8.76 17.10
C THR A 110 11.85 -8.20 16.32
N GLU A 111 13.07 -8.39 16.84
CA GLU A 111 14.28 -7.96 16.14
C GLU A 111 14.38 -8.56 14.73
N ALA A 112 14.03 -9.84 14.57
CA ALA A 112 14.00 -10.50 13.27
C ALA A 112 13.01 -9.81 12.30
N THR A 113 11.79 -9.54 12.78
CA THR A 113 10.77 -8.80 12.01
C THR A 113 11.30 -7.46 11.54
N VAL A 114 11.92 -6.67 12.43
CA VAL A 114 12.49 -5.35 12.10
C VAL A 114 13.63 -5.45 11.08
N ARG A 115 14.58 -6.38 11.27
CA ARG A 115 15.72 -6.52 10.36
C ARG A 115 15.28 -6.93 8.96
N PHE A 116 14.39 -7.91 8.84
CA PHE A 116 13.88 -8.33 7.54
C PHE A 116 12.98 -7.27 6.90
N GLY A 117 12.07 -6.67 7.67
CA GLY A 117 11.20 -5.62 7.16
C GLY A 117 11.98 -4.42 6.64
N HIS A 118 13.05 -4.02 7.33
CA HIS A 118 13.94 -2.95 6.87
C HIS A 118 14.63 -3.27 5.55
N LEU A 119 15.12 -4.51 5.37
CA LEU A 119 15.68 -4.94 4.10
C LEU A 119 14.63 -4.91 2.98
N MET A 120 13.42 -5.40 3.25
CA MET A 120 12.32 -5.40 2.29
C MET A 120 11.89 -3.98 1.90
N MET A 121 11.88 -3.04 2.85
CA MET A 121 11.60 -1.63 2.53
C MET A 121 12.66 -1.07 1.58
N LYS A 122 13.94 -1.33 1.82
CA LYS A 122 15.03 -0.90 0.94
C LYS A 122 14.88 -1.47 -0.46
N GLU A 123 14.62 -2.77 -0.58
CA GLU A 123 14.40 -3.42 -1.87
C GLU A 123 13.18 -2.84 -2.59
N LEU A 124 12.07 -2.60 -1.87
CA LEU A 124 10.87 -1.98 -2.45
C LEU A 124 11.18 -0.59 -3.04
N THR A 125 11.94 0.22 -2.30
CA THR A 125 12.35 1.56 -2.73
C THR A 125 13.31 1.48 -3.92
N PHE A 126 14.24 0.52 -3.92
CA PHE A 126 15.16 0.30 -5.03
C PHE A 126 14.42 -0.13 -6.30
N MET A 127 13.51 -1.09 -6.21
CA MET A 127 12.66 -1.48 -7.34
C MET A 127 11.83 -0.30 -7.86
N HIS A 128 11.28 0.53 -6.96
CA HIS A 128 10.56 1.74 -7.35
C HIS A 128 11.44 2.72 -8.17
N MET A 129 12.71 2.87 -7.81
CA MET A 129 13.63 3.76 -8.54
C MET A 129 13.81 3.33 -10.01
N GLU A 130 13.77 2.04 -10.31
CA GLU A 130 13.83 1.56 -11.69
C GLU A 130 12.59 2.00 -12.49
N TYR A 131 11.39 1.95 -11.87
CA TYR A 131 10.17 2.47 -12.51
C TYR A 131 10.29 3.97 -12.78
N VAL A 132 10.79 4.73 -11.80
CA VAL A 132 11.01 6.19 -11.96
C VAL A 132 12.05 6.49 -13.04
N ARG A 133 13.10 5.68 -13.15
CA ARG A 133 14.12 5.82 -14.20
C ARG A 133 13.56 5.60 -15.59
N TYR A 134 12.63 4.66 -15.74
CA TYR A 134 12.04 4.32 -17.03
C TYR A 134 10.86 5.22 -17.42
N TYR A 135 9.85 5.36 -16.54
CA TYR A 135 8.64 6.14 -16.81
C TYR A 135 8.80 7.63 -16.53
N GLY A 136 9.87 8.02 -15.83
CA GLY A 136 10.07 9.37 -15.32
C GLY A 136 9.40 9.57 -13.96
N PRO A 137 9.79 10.62 -13.20
CA PRO A 137 9.11 10.95 -11.95
C PRO A 137 7.68 11.42 -12.21
N ASP A 138 6.78 11.18 -11.25
CA ASP A 138 5.43 11.75 -11.27
C ASP A 138 5.52 13.28 -11.32
N LYS A 139 5.16 13.87 -12.47
CA LYS A 139 5.36 15.29 -12.76
C LYS A 139 4.32 16.21 -12.10
N LYS A 140 3.26 15.66 -11.50
CA LYS A 140 2.13 16.41 -10.95
C LYS A 140 2.12 16.31 -9.42
N LEU A 141 1.99 17.45 -8.74
CA LEU A 141 1.50 17.48 -7.35
C LEU A 141 0.01 17.08 -7.37
N GLY A 142 -0.29 15.80 -7.37
CA GLY A 142 -1.66 15.32 -7.44
C GLY A 142 -1.78 13.82 -7.70
N LEU A 143 -2.99 13.36 -8.04
CA LEU A 143 -3.21 11.99 -8.48
C LEU A 143 -2.48 11.72 -9.81
N PRO A 144 -1.91 10.52 -9.98
CA PRO A 144 -1.25 10.13 -11.21
C PRO A 144 -2.29 9.94 -12.32
N ASP A 145 -1.89 10.17 -13.58
CA ASP A 145 -2.81 10.17 -14.72
C ASP A 145 -3.54 8.83 -14.91
N TRP A 146 -2.91 7.72 -14.51
CA TRP A 146 -3.52 6.39 -14.60
C TRP A 146 -4.73 6.20 -13.67
N MET A 147 -4.85 6.98 -12.59
CA MET A 147 -6.00 6.94 -11.67
C MET A 147 -7.23 7.70 -12.19
N ASN A 148 -7.15 8.31 -13.37
CA ASN A 148 -8.32 8.91 -14.00
C ASN A 148 -9.36 7.83 -14.36
N TRP A 149 -10.63 8.07 -14.05
CA TRP A 149 -11.72 7.13 -14.31
C TRP A 149 -11.78 6.65 -15.76
N THR A 150 -11.50 7.54 -16.72
CA THR A 150 -11.43 7.21 -18.15
C THR A 150 -10.35 6.17 -18.49
N ASN A 151 -9.24 6.16 -17.76
CA ASN A 151 -8.18 5.17 -17.93
C ASN A 151 -8.53 3.87 -17.20
N LEU A 152 -9.15 3.95 -16.03
CA LEU A 152 -9.60 2.80 -15.25
C LEU A 152 -10.71 2.02 -15.97
N GLU A 153 -11.64 2.70 -16.65
CA GLU A 153 -12.69 2.08 -17.46
C GLU A 153 -12.15 1.26 -18.63
N ARG A 154 -10.93 1.57 -19.09
CA ARG A 154 -10.31 0.82 -20.18
C ARG A 154 -9.84 -0.54 -19.72
N LEU A 155 -9.32 -0.66 -18.49
CA LEU A 155 -8.71 -1.87 -17.91
C LEU A 155 -9.59 -3.14 -18.03
N GLN A 156 -8.94 -4.31 -18.15
CA GLN A 156 -9.58 -5.61 -18.04
C GLN A 156 -10.24 -5.80 -16.67
N MET A 157 -11.28 -6.64 -16.59
CA MET A 157 -12.10 -6.81 -15.38
C MET A 157 -11.28 -7.29 -14.18
N GLU A 158 -10.31 -8.17 -14.42
CA GLU A 158 -9.40 -8.71 -13.40
C GLU A 158 -8.47 -7.63 -12.85
N LEU A 159 -8.01 -6.70 -13.69
CA LEU A 159 -7.17 -5.59 -13.26
C LEU A 159 -8.00 -4.52 -12.53
N LYS A 160 -9.22 -4.26 -12.99
CA LYS A 160 -10.16 -3.34 -12.34
C LYS A 160 -10.49 -3.79 -10.92
N SER A 161 -10.74 -5.08 -10.70
CA SER A 161 -11.05 -5.60 -9.36
C SER A 161 -9.86 -5.44 -8.41
N ILE A 162 -8.63 -5.59 -8.88
CA ILE A 162 -7.42 -5.32 -8.09
C ILE A 162 -7.31 -3.83 -7.74
N VAL A 163 -7.54 -2.94 -8.71
CA VAL A 163 -7.40 -1.48 -8.53
C VAL A 163 -8.47 -0.90 -7.61
N LEU A 164 -9.74 -1.22 -7.90
CA LEU A 164 -10.89 -0.58 -7.26
C LEU A 164 -11.43 -1.39 -6.07
N GLY A 165 -11.01 -2.65 -5.90
CA GLY A 165 -11.59 -3.58 -4.95
C GLY A 165 -12.98 -4.08 -5.39
N GLU A 166 -13.55 -5.01 -4.66
CA GLU A 166 -14.87 -5.59 -4.97
C GLU A 166 -16.00 -4.55 -4.93
N LYS A 167 -15.88 -3.54 -4.06
CA LYS A 167 -16.86 -2.47 -3.89
C LYS A 167 -16.61 -1.25 -4.79
N GLN A 168 -15.56 -1.28 -5.59
CA GLN A 168 -15.12 -0.20 -6.48
C GLN A 168 -14.79 1.15 -5.82
N GLU A 169 -14.42 1.17 -4.53
CA GLU A 169 -14.23 2.40 -3.73
C GLU A 169 -12.80 2.57 -3.18
N GLU A 170 -11.87 1.65 -3.50
CA GLU A 170 -10.58 1.55 -2.81
C GLU A 170 -9.47 2.46 -3.35
N LEU A 171 -9.79 3.44 -4.21
CA LEU A 171 -8.80 4.39 -4.73
C LEU A 171 -8.09 5.18 -3.62
N SER A 172 -8.78 5.43 -2.50
CA SER A 172 -8.23 6.12 -1.33
C SER A 172 -7.08 5.37 -0.63
N GLY A 173 -6.97 4.05 -0.82
CA GLY A 173 -5.91 3.23 -0.23
C GLY A 173 -4.59 3.30 -0.98
N TRP A 174 -4.56 3.87 -2.19
CA TRP A 174 -3.35 3.98 -3.00
C TRP A 174 -2.52 5.20 -2.58
N VAL A 175 -1.24 4.97 -2.30
CA VAL A 175 -0.29 6.02 -1.90
C VAL A 175 1.02 5.92 -2.69
N PRO A 176 1.71 7.05 -2.98
CA PRO A 176 3.03 6.99 -3.60
C PRO A 176 4.02 6.31 -2.64
N ILE A 177 5.13 5.75 -3.14
CA ILE A 177 6.17 5.18 -2.27
C ILE A 177 6.63 6.22 -1.24
N TYR A 178 7.02 5.75 -0.06
CA TYR A 178 7.70 6.60 0.90
C TYR A 178 9.06 7.06 0.32
N ARG A 179 9.32 8.37 0.38
CA ARG A 179 10.59 9.00 -0.01
C ARG A 179 11.63 8.99 1.11
#